data_AF-A0A3S5DW66-F1
#
_entry.id   AF-A0A3S5DW66-F1
#
_cell.length_a   1.000
_cell.length_b   1.000
_cell.length_c   1.000
_cell.angle_alpha   90.00
_cell.angle_beta   90.00
_cell.angle_gamma   90.00
#
_symmetry.space_group_name_H-M   'P 1'
#
loop_
_entity.id
_entity.type
_entity.pdbx_description
1 polymer ?
#
loop_
_entity_poly.entity_id
_entity_poly.type
_entity_poly.pdbx_seq_one_letter_code
_entity_poly.pdbx_strand_id
1 'polypeptide(L)'
;MPEGPEIRRAADNLEAAIKGKPLTDVWFAFPQLEPYQSQLIGQHVTHVETRGKALLTHFSNGLTLYSHNQLYGVWRVVDTGEEPQTTRVLRVKLQTADKTILLYSASDIEMLTPEQTDHASVFTTRWPRCAGSESDAGGGKGTIIVAALS
;
A
#
# COMPACT_ATOMS: atom_id res chain seq x y z
N MET A 1 8.06 -2.05 14.05
CA MET A 1 7.66 -2.32 12.66
C MET A 1 6.29 -2.98 12.75
N PRO A 2 5.28 -2.57 11.97
CA PRO A 2 3.97 -3.21 12.07
C PRO A 2 4.05 -4.69 11.68
N GLU A 3 3.41 -5.56 12.46
CA GLU A 3 3.31 -7.00 12.20
C GLU A 3 2.11 -7.35 11.31
N GLY A 4 2.08 -8.57 10.76
CA GLY A 4 1.04 -9.02 9.82
C GLY A 4 -0.41 -8.73 10.26
N PRO A 5 -0.80 -9.02 11.52
CA PRO A 5 -2.14 -8.68 12.02
C PRO A 5 -2.44 -7.18 12.03
N GLU A 6 -1.43 -6.33 12.26
CA GLU A 6 -1.58 -4.87 12.31
C GLU A 6 -1.73 -4.30 10.89
N ILE A 7 -1.00 -4.85 9.92
CA ILE A 7 -1.13 -4.51 8.50
C ILE A 7 -2.51 -4.89 7.98
N ARG A 8 -3.03 -6.06 8.36
CA ARG A 8 -4.39 -6.48 7.99
C ARG A 8 -5.46 -5.54 8.54
N ARG A 9 -5.37 -5.17 9.81
CA ARG A 9 -6.29 -4.18 10.42
C ARG A 9 -6.22 -2.83 9.74
N ALA A 10 -5.01 -2.38 9.36
CA ALA A 10 -4.85 -1.15 8.60
C ALA A 10 -5.57 -1.24 7.24
N ALA A 11 -5.38 -2.34 6.50
CA ALA A 11 -6.07 -2.57 5.22
C ALA A 11 -7.60 -2.53 5.38
N ASP A 12 -8.14 -3.25 6.38
CA ASP A 12 -9.58 -3.31 6.63
C ASP A 12 -10.15 -1.91 6.98
N ASN A 13 -9.44 -1.12 7.78
CA ASN A 13 -9.84 0.25 8.12
C ASN A 13 -9.82 1.18 6.90
N LEU A 14 -8.85 1.03 6.01
CA LEU A 14 -8.76 1.80 4.77
C LEU A 14 -9.88 1.44 3.80
N GLU A 15 -10.14 0.14 3.61
CA GLU A 15 -11.26 -0.32 2.79
C GLU A 15 -12.58 0.25 3.31
N ALA A 16 -12.85 0.10 4.60
CA ALA A 16 -14.10 0.59 5.19
C ALA A 16 -14.30 2.10 5.00
N ALA A 17 -13.21 2.88 4.94
CA ALA A 17 -13.27 4.31 4.77
C ALA A 17 -13.63 4.75 3.35
N ILE A 18 -13.01 4.17 2.32
CA ILE A 18 -13.01 4.74 0.97
C ILE A 18 -13.38 3.78 -0.18
N LYS A 19 -13.55 2.48 0.10
CA LYS A 19 -13.86 1.48 -0.94
C LYS A 19 -15.14 1.84 -1.69
N GLY A 20 -15.10 1.75 -3.02
CA GLY A 20 -16.24 2.05 -3.90
C GLY A 20 -16.62 3.52 -3.99
N LYS A 21 -15.95 4.42 -3.26
CA LYS A 21 -16.26 5.86 -3.27
C LYS A 21 -15.36 6.58 -4.29
N PRO A 22 -15.92 7.47 -5.14
CA PRO A 22 -15.12 8.26 -6.07
C PRO A 22 -14.12 9.16 -5.35
N LEU A 23 -12.90 9.19 -5.84
CA LEU A 23 -11.84 10.07 -5.37
C LEU A 23 -12.10 11.49 -5.88
N THR A 24 -12.28 12.41 -4.96
CA THR A 24 -12.54 13.83 -5.24
C THR A 24 -11.26 14.66 -5.21
N ASP A 25 -10.23 14.17 -4.51
CA ASP A 25 -8.89 14.74 -4.52
C ASP A 25 -7.84 13.64 -4.27
N VAL A 26 -6.69 13.76 -4.93
CA VAL A 26 -5.58 12.82 -4.86
C VAL A 26 -4.28 13.60 -4.85
N TRP A 27 -3.44 13.33 -3.85
CA TRP A 27 -2.15 13.99 -3.74
C TRP A 27 -1.02 13.02 -3.40
N PHE A 28 0.13 13.20 -4.05
CA PHE A 28 1.35 12.45 -3.77
C PHE A 28 2.52 13.40 -3.52
N ALA A 29 3.38 13.06 -2.55
CA ALA A 29 4.56 13.85 -2.23
C ALA A 29 5.73 13.65 -3.21
N PHE A 30 5.71 12.57 -3.99
CA PHE A 30 6.83 12.17 -4.84
C PHE A 30 6.59 12.59 -6.30
N PRO A 31 7.54 13.31 -6.94
CA PRO A 31 7.36 13.82 -8.30
C PRO A 31 7.00 12.75 -9.33
N GLN A 32 7.58 11.55 -9.23
CA GLN A 32 7.26 10.44 -10.14
C GLN A 32 5.82 9.93 -10.04
N LEU A 33 5.10 10.26 -8.96
CA LEU A 33 3.70 9.88 -8.77
C LEU A 33 2.72 10.99 -9.17
N GLU A 34 3.20 12.23 -9.38
CA GLU A 34 2.36 13.37 -9.75
C GLU A 34 1.49 13.12 -10.99
N PRO A 35 1.96 12.46 -12.07
CA PRO A 35 1.15 12.20 -13.26
C PRO A 35 -0.10 11.36 -13.00
N TYR A 36 -0.13 10.56 -11.93
CA TYR A 36 -1.27 9.70 -11.59
C TYR A 36 -2.36 10.45 -10.83
N GLN A 37 -2.08 11.63 -10.26
CA GLN A 37 -3.06 12.37 -9.45
C GLN A 37 -4.33 12.66 -10.26
N SER A 38 -4.18 13.26 -11.44
CA SER A 38 -5.31 13.59 -12.32
C SER A 38 -5.99 12.34 -12.90
N GLN A 39 -5.24 11.25 -13.13
CA GLN A 39 -5.79 9.99 -13.63
C GLN A 39 -6.68 9.27 -12.62
N LEU A 40 -6.46 9.50 -11.33
CA LEU A 40 -7.20 8.87 -10.24
C LEU A 40 -8.43 9.67 -9.80
N ILE A 41 -8.55 10.95 -10.18
CA ILE A 41 -9.77 11.72 -9.91
C ILE A 41 -10.98 11.06 -10.59
N GLY A 42 -12.06 10.88 -9.83
CA GLY A 42 -13.27 10.19 -10.26
C GLY A 42 -13.17 8.65 -10.28
N GLN A 43 -11.97 8.08 -10.18
CA GLN A 43 -11.77 6.65 -9.95
C GLN A 43 -12.06 6.31 -8.48
N HIS A 44 -12.18 5.04 -8.15
CA HIS A 44 -12.40 4.57 -6.78
C HIS A 44 -11.47 3.42 -6.42
N VAL A 45 -11.25 3.24 -5.12
CA VAL A 45 -10.56 2.06 -4.61
C VAL A 45 -11.49 0.85 -4.68
N THR A 46 -11.04 -0.23 -5.32
CA THR A 46 -11.81 -1.48 -5.44
C THR A 46 -11.60 -2.38 -4.23
N HIS A 47 -10.35 -2.51 -3.76
CA HIS A 47 -9.97 -3.23 -2.56
C HIS A 47 -8.54 -2.88 -2.11
N VAL A 48 -8.18 -3.25 -0.89
CA VAL A 48 -6.83 -3.11 -0.32
C VAL A 48 -6.33 -4.49 0.09
N GLU A 49 -5.35 -4.98 -0.65
CA GLU A 49 -4.71 -6.27 -0.42
C GLU A 49 -3.47 -6.09 0.46
N THR A 50 -3.19 -7.09 1.29
CA THR A 50 -1.96 -7.19 2.08
C THR A 50 -1.07 -8.28 1.51
N ARG A 51 0.16 -7.94 1.12
CA ARG A 51 1.20 -8.92 0.74
C ARG A 51 2.35 -8.83 1.72
N GLY A 52 2.43 -9.78 2.66
CA GLY A 52 3.39 -9.72 3.76
C GLY A 52 3.20 -8.46 4.60
N LYS A 53 4.18 -7.53 4.52
CA LYS A 53 4.16 -6.24 5.23
C LYS A 53 3.76 -5.06 4.33
N ALA A 54 3.49 -5.31 3.05
CA ALA A 54 3.07 -4.30 2.10
C ALA A 54 1.55 -4.19 1.99
N LEU A 55 1.08 -3.00 1.65
CA LEU A 55 -0.30 -2.68 1.30
C LEU A 55 -0.37 -2.38 -0.20
N LEU A 56 -1.33 -3.01 -0.86
CA LEU A 56 -1.67 -2.82 -2.27
C LEU A 56 -3.07 -2.22 -2.34
N THR A 57 -3.17 -0.95 -2.71
CA THR A 57 -4.45 -0.27 -2.90
C THR A 57 -4.80 -0.30 -4.37
N HIS A 58 -5.82 -1.08 -4.73
CA HIS A 58 -6.24 -1.30 -6.12
C HIS A 58 -7.29 -0.27 -6.52
N PHE A 59 -7.13 0.34 -7.69
CA PHE A 59 -8.05 1.34 -8.25
C PHE A 59 -8.89 0.78 -9.40
N SER A 60 -10.03 1.40 -9.67
CA SER A 60 -10.97 0.98 -10.72
C SER A 60 -10.44 1.08 -12.15
N ASN A 61 -9.36 1.83 -12.37
CA ASN A 61 -8.68 1.93 -13.66
C ASN A 61 -7.55 0.88 -13.85
N GLY A 62 -7.43 -0.09 -12.94
CA GLY A 62 -6.44 -1.16 -12.99
C GLY A 62 -5.08 -0.81 -12.39
N LEU A 63 -4.85 0.43 -11.98
CA LEU A 63 -3.63 0.80 -11.26
C LEU A 63 -3.66 0.28 -9.82
N THR A 64 -2.47 0.03 -9.28
CA THR A 64 -2.30 -0.39 -7.89
C THR A 64 -1.25 0.47 -7.20
N LEU A 65 -1.63 1.17 -6.13
CA LEU A 65 -0.67 1.85 -5.27
C LEU A 65 -0.04 0.84 -4.31
N TYR A 66 1.24 0.58 -4.52
CA TYR A 66 2.07 -0.13 -3.57
C TYR A 66 2.55 0.84 -2.48
N SER A 67 2.40 0.44 -1.22
CA SER A 67 2.99 1.16 -0.10
C SER A 67 3.55 0.21 0.96
N HIS A 68 4.69 0.57 1.52
CA HIS A 68 5.29 -0.16 2.64
C HIS A 68 5.62 0.79 3.79
N ASN A 69 5.05 0.50 4.96
CA ASN A 69 5.14 1.39 6.12
C ASN A 69 6.52 1.40 6.78
N GLN A 70 7.37 0.40 6.51
CA GLN A 70 8.69 0.27 7.15
C GLN A 70 8.58 0.47 8.69
N LEU A 71 9.41 1.35 9.26
CA LEU A 71 9.40 1.67 10.70
C LEU A 71 8.49 2.84 11.06
N TYR A 72 8.29 3.80 10.16
CA TYR A 72 7.69 5.09 10.50
C TYR A 72 6.39 5.38 9.76
N GLY A 73 6.10 4.65 8.70
CA GLY A 73 4.89 4.79 7.88
C GLY A 73 3.64 4.51 8.68
N VAL A 74 2.65 5.38 8.54
CA VAL A 74 1.34 5.20 9.20
C VAL A 74 0.23 5.74 8.31
N TRP A 75 -0.80 4.92 8.15
CA TRP A 75 -2.06 5.32 7.53
C TRP A 75 -3.01 5.89 8.58
N ARG A 76 -3.74 6.94 8.21
CA ARG A 76 -4.81 7.53 9.02
C ARG A 76 -6.06 7.69 8.18
N VAL A 77 -7.21 7.50 8.82
CA VAL A 77 -8.53 7.80 8.28
C VAL A 77 -9.06 9.03 9.02
N VAL A 78 -9.56 10.01 8.29
CA VAL A 78 -10.14 11.25 8.84
C VAL A 78 -11.40 11.63 8.06
N ASP A 79 -12.20 12.54 8.62
CA ASP A 79 -13.29 13.14 7.87
C ASP A 79 -12.73 14.08 6.78
N THR A 80 -13.39 14.12 5.62
CA THR A 80 -12.96 14.99 4.52
C THR A 80 -12.98 16.45 4.96
N GLY A 81 -11.86 17.14 4.77
CA GLY A 81 -11.66 18.53 5.20
C GLY A 81 -10.96 18.67 6.55
N GLU A 82 -10.75 17.59 7.30
CA GLU A 82 -9.94 17.64 8.52
C GLU A 82 -8.43 17.58 8.21
N GLU A 83 -7.67 18.41 8.90
CA GLU A 83 -6.21 18.42 8.86
C GLU A 83 -5.63 17.96 10.21
N PRO A 84 -5.13 16.72 10.31
CA PRO A 84 -4.55 16.23 11.55
C PRO A 84 -3.33 17.03 11.97
N GLN A 85 -3.31 17.50 13.22
CA GLN A 85 -2.11 18.06 13.82
C GLN A 85 -1.06 16.96 14.00
N THR A 86 0.01 17.01 13.20
CA THR A 86 1.10 16.05 13.29
C THR A 86 2.41 16.65 12.78
N THR A 87 3.53 16.22 13.36
CA THR A 87 4.89 16.52 12.88
C THR A 87 5.33 15.57 11.75
N ARG A 88 4.49 14.59 11.39
CA ARG A 88 4.80 13.60 10.37
C ARG A 88 4.62 14.20 8.98
N VAL A 89 5.47 13.77 8.06
CA VAL A 89 5.46 14.24 6.67
C VAL A 89 4.40 13.48 5.88
N LEU A 90 3.44 14.19 5.27
CA LEU A 90 2.43 13.59 4.41
C LEU A 90 3.08 13.04 3.12
N ARG A 91 2.65 11.87 2.69
CA ARG A 91 3.18 11.18 1.50
C ARG A 91 2.11 10.85 0.47
N VAL A 92 0.91 10.48 0.93
CA VAL A 92 -0.24 10.19 0.07
C VAL A 92 -1.49 10.75 0.71
N LYS A 93 -2.38 11.33 -0.10
CA LYS A 93 -3.76 11.66 0.26
C LYS A 93 -4.69 11.07 -0.79
N LEU A 94 -5.68 10.31 -0.35
CA LEU A 94 -6.79 9.85 -1.18
C LEU A 94 -8.09 10.29 -0.50
N GLN A 95 -8.78 11.24 -1.11
CA GLN A 95 -9.94 11.90 -0.54
C GLN A 95 -11.20 11.49 -1.29
N THR A 96 -12.26 11.21 -0.55
CA THR A 96 -13.62 10.99 -1.05
C THR A 96 -14.53 12.10 -0.54
N ALA A 97 -15.83 12.02 -0.81
CA ALA A 97 -16.77 13.04 -0.35
C ALA A 97 -16.84 13.18 1.19
N ASP A 98 -16.72 12.07 1.92
CA ASP A 98 -16.92 12.03 3.38
C ASP A 98 -15.67 11.60 4.16
N LYS A 99 -14.80 10.78 3.57
CA LYS A 99 -13.56 10.30 4.23
C LYS A 99 -12.32 10.61 3.41
N THR A 100 -11.23 10.87 4.11
CA THR A 100 -9.89 10.97 3.53
C THR A 100 -8.95 9.98 4.22
N ILE A 101 -8.13 9.29 3.42
CA ILE A 101 -7.03 8.48 3.94
C ILE A 101 -5.69 9.13 3.64
N LEU A 102 -4.80 9.12 4.64
CA LEU A 102 -3.54 9.85 4.63
C LEU A 102 -2.41 8.89 5.00
N LEU A 103 -1.40 8.77 4.14
CA LEU A 103 -0.16 8.05 4.44
C LEU A 103 0.90 9.05 4.86
N TYR A 104 1.46 8.85 6.05
CA TYR A 104 2.53 9.67 6.59
C TYR A 104 3.84 8.89 6.69
N SER A 105 4.96 9.58 6.49
CA SER A 105 6.34 9.14 6.79
C SER A 105 6.85 7.87 6.06
N ALA A 106 6.04 7.21 5.23
CA ALA A 106 6.51 6.10 4.40
C ALA A 106 7.52 6.58 3.33
N SER A 107 8.49 5.73 3.00
CA SER A 107 9.50 6.00 1.96
C SER A 107 9.26 5.22 0.68
N ASP A 108 8.66 4.03 0.80
CA ASP A 108 8.54 3.08 -0.30
C ASP A 108 7.09 3.12 -0.80
N ILE A 109 6.88 3.91 -1.85
CA ILE A 109 5.58 4.13 -2.48
C ILE A 109 5.78 4.11 -3.99
N GLU A 110 5.06 3.23 -4.67
CA GLU A 110 5.11 3.10 -6.13
C GLU A 110 3.70 2.93 -6.69
N MET A 111 3.48 3.39 -7.91
CA MET A 111 2.31 3.04 -8.69
C MET A 111 2.66 1.88 -9.60
N LEU A 112 1.86 0.81 -9.55
CA LEU A 112 2.03 -0.38 -10.36
C LEU A 112 0.93 -0.46 -11.42
N THR A 113 1.31 -0.88 -12.63
CA THR A 113 0.35 -1.23 -13.68
C THR A 113 -0.22 -2.65 -13.42
N PRO A 114 -1.33 -3.03 -14.09
CA PRO A 114 -1.86 -4.40 -14.00
C PRO A 114 -0.79 -5.47 -14.25
N GLU A 115 0.05 -5.27 -15.28
CA GLU A 115 1.11 -6.20 -15.65
C GLU A 115 2.14 -6.37 -14.53
N GLN A 116 2.48 -5.29 -13.83
CA GLN A 116 3.43 -5.32 -12.71
C GLN A 116 2.85 -5.98 -11.45
N THR A 117 1.53 -5.99 -11.30
CA THR A 117 0.81 -6.49 -10.11
C THR A 117 0.61 -8.01 -10.15
N ASP A 118 0.42 -8.58 -11.34
CA ASP A 118 0.16 -10.01 -11.56
C ASP A 118 1.42 -10.90 -11.52
N HIS A 119 2.60 -10.32 -11.76
CA HIS A 119 3.84 -11.08 -11.71
C HIS A 119 4.34 -11.25 -10.27
N ALA A 120 4.06 -12.40 -9.67
CA ALA A 120 4.62 -12.82 -8.36
C ALA A 120 6.17 -12.68 -8.29
N SER A 121 6.84 -12.85 -9.44
CA SER A 121 8.30 -12.65 -9.57
C SER A 121 8.75 -11.21 -9.35
N VAL A 122 7.93 -10.21 -9.73
CA VAL A 122 8.25 -8.78 -9.53
C VAL A 122 8.34 -8.44 -8.05
N PHE A 123 7.44 -8.97 -7.23
CA PHE A 123 7.48 -8.74 -5.78
C PHE A 123 8.72 -9.35 -5.13
N THR A 124 9.15 -10.52 -5.60
CA THR A 124 10.32 -11.23 -5.07
C THR A 124 11.64 -10.58 -5.50
N THR A 125 11.70 -10.07 -6.73
CA THR A 125 12.92 -9.46 -7.30
C THR A 125 13.07 -7.99 -6.95
N ARG A 126 11.97 -7.23 -7.00
CA ARG A 126 11.94 -5.77 -6.78
C ARG A 126 11.82 -5.42 -5.29
N TRP A 127 11.19 -6.29 -4.49
CA TRP A 127 11.04 -6.14 -3.03
C TRP A 127 11.42 -7.41 -2.24
N PRO A 128 12.69 -7.84 -2.29
CA PRO A 128 13.14 -9.05 -1.58
C PRO A 128 12.95 -8.96 -0.06
N ARG A 129 12.89 -7.76 0.51
CA ARG A 129 12.62 -7.51 1.93
C ARG A 129 11.17 -7.82 2.36
N CYS A 130 10.25 -7.85 1.40
CA CYS A 130 8.84 -8.21 1.61
C CYS A 130 8.64 -9.73 1.64
N ALA A 131 9.53 -10.49 1.00
CA ALA A 131 9.56 -11.96 0.97
C ALA A 131 10.15 -12.58 2.27
N GLY A 132 10.08 -11.87 3.39
CA GLY A 132 10.61 -12.32 4.67
C GLY A 132 9.83 -13.51 5.22
N SER A 133 10.41 -14.71 5.03
CA SER A 133 10.19 -16.00 5.70
C SER A 133 8.88 -16.15 6.49
N GLU A 134 7.91 -16.86 5.90
CA GLU A 134 6.97 -17.67 6.68
C GLU A 134 7.78 -18.66 7.55
N SER A 135 7.86 -18.37 8.86
CA SER A 135 8.24 -19.29 9.93
C SER A 135 7.55 -18.71 11.18
N ASP A 136 6.61 -19.34 11.88
CA ASP A 136 6.25 -20.74 12.04
C ASP A 136 4.73 -20.87 12.30
N ALA A 137 4.08 -21.80 11.60
CA ALA A 137 2.95 -22.55 12.13
C ALA A 137 2.98 -23.98 11.55
N GLY A 138 3.65 -24.90 12.26
CA GLY A 138 3.39 -26.34 12.15
C GLY A 138 4.36 -27.16 11.30
N GLY A 139 5.42 -27.66 11.96
CA GLY A 139 5.97 -29.02 11.82
C GLY A 139 6.20 -29.61 10.43
N GLY A 140 7.47 -29.67 10.00
CA GLY A 140 7.89 -30.56 8.92
C GLY A 140 9.36 -30.37 8.55
N LYS A 141 10.18 -31.39 8.76
CA LYS A 141 11.63 -31.37 8.53
C LYS A 141 11.98 -31.14 7.05
N GLY A 142 12.99 -30.31 6.80
CA GLY A 142 14.10 -30.69 5.91
C GLY A 142 14.32 -29.89 4.62
N THR A 143 15.56 -29.43 4.50
CA THR A 143 16.35 -29.21 3.27
C THR A 143 16.36 -27.80 2.69
N ILE A 144 17.41 -27.07 3.06
CA ILE A 144 17.92 -25.89 2.36
C ILE A 144 18.75 -26.42 1.16
N ILE A 145 18.38 -26.04 -0.07
CA ILE A 145 19.27 -26.16 -1.24
C ILE A 145 19.68 -24.74 -1.64
N VAL A 146 20.99 -24.48 -1.55
CA VAL A 146 21.68 -23.35 -2.14
C VAL A 146 22.12 -23.76 -3.56
N ALA A 147 21.78 -22.97 -4.58
CA ALA A 147 22.45 -22.91 -5.90
C ALA A 147 21.69 -21.88 -6.78
N ALA A 148 22.27 -21.14 -7.70
CA ALA A 148 23.65 -20.78 -8.04
C ALA A 148 23.54 -19.62 -9.05
N LEU A 149 24.59 -18.80 -9.13
CA LEU A 149 24.79 -17.78 -10.16
C LEU A 149 24.83 -18.41 -11.56
N SER A 150 24.41 -17.64 -12.56
CA SER A 150 24.94 -17.70 -13.94
C SER A 150 24.93 -16.31 -14.52
#